data_AF-A0A8B3DM67-F1
#
_entry.id   AF-A0A8B3DM67-F1
#
_cell.length_a   1.000
_cell.length_b   1.000
_cell.length_c   1.000
_cell.angle_alpha   90.00
_cell.angle_beta   90.00
_cell.angle_gamma   90.00
#
_symmetry.space_group_name_H-M   'P 1'
#
loop_
_entity.id
_entity.type
_entity.pdbx_description
1 polymer ?
#
loop_
_entity_poly.entity_id
_entity_poly.type
_entity_poly.pdbx_seq_one_letter_code
_entity_poly.pdbx_strand_id
1 'polypeptide(L)'
;MPLSNRNPRDRSAEFAHHLRFHESLESRLCRLHIRVLCFGKIPDKYFAAYEKYQREGQDEMRLKVHERDSLEVILAYLEEYGLPQCKKNGKPMKWFTYFQMRILLAFCDFIDDPRRCHQGRLMGLHQCKSGQKTLQAKQRVAIVQTVTTMFCTMNIDGHRIGRYADKSKNEQPVFDEHGNELLRGITHYELRGLHSQIWRQPISRTKYNDVVKMLKLAGFLEVEACYLAQPEAAVLREELREQGASEKEIEAIPSIKSQAAYKWFTHQFIELFGIHFQEKMKESLAYAKEAMANKKLSNIFATYSPFSDGFWTKKRKDHLWRLNQLRYPQGRPPDPNPYGDDVLPELATSWH
;
A
#
# COMPACT_ATOMS: atom_id res chain seq x y z
N MET A 1 50.72 14.40 -35.13
CA MET A 1 50.04 14.03 -33.88
C MET A 1 48.86 13.13 -34.19
N PRO A 2 48.87 11.84 -33.85
CA PRO A 2 47.69 11.00 -34.00
C PRO A 2 46.92 10.92 -32.68
N LEU A 3 45.59 10.94 -32.84
CA LEU A 3 44.56 10.91 -31.81
C LEU A 3 44.75 9.73 -30.84
N SER A 4 44.80 10.03 -29.54
CA SER A 4 44.87 9.00 -28.50
C SER A 4 43.58 8.19 -28.44
N ASN A 5 43.78 6.89 -28.21
CA ASN A 5 42.81 5.85 -27.93
C ASN A 5 41.56 6.36 -27.17
N ARG A 6 40.44 6.52 -27.88
CA ARG A 6 39.13 6.34 -27.26
C ARG A 6 38.97 4.85 -27.01
N ASN A 7 39.30 4.40 -25.80
CA ASN A 7 38.89 3.09 -25.33
C ASN A 7 37.37 2.95 -25.57
N PRO A 8 36.92 1.93 -26.29
CA PRO A 8 35.50 1.65 -26.39
C PRO A 8 34.97 1.49 -24.96
N ARG A 9 33.92 2.24 -24.62
CA ARG A 9 33.19 2.04 -23.36
C ARG A 9 32.66 0.62 -23.39
N ASP A 10 33.41 -0.26 -22.76
CA ASP A 10 33.08 -1.65 -22.65
C ASP A 10 31.77 -1.74 -21.86
N ARG A 11 30.68 -2.13 -22.55
CA ARG A 11 29.36 -2.36 -21.92
C ARG A 11 29.43 -3.46 -20.85
N SER A 12 30.58 -4.14 -20.73
CA SER A 12 30.90 -5.07 -19.66
C SER A 12 30.75 -4.45 -18.26
N ALA A 13 30.88 -3.14 -18.07
CA ALA A 13 30.60 -2.48 -16.79
C ALA A 13 29.10 -2.36 -16.47
N GLU A 14 28.22 -2.36 -17.48
CA GLU A 14 26.76 -2.38 -17.31
C GLU A 14 26.24 -3.80 -17.05
N PHE A 15 26.99 -4.82 -17.49
CA PHE A 15 26.72 -6.24 -17.27
C PHE A 15 27.65 -6.89 -16.24
N ALA A 16 28.47 -6.11 -15.53
CA ALA A 16 29.32 -6.63 -14.47
C ALA A 16 28.40 -7.15 -13.35
N HIS A 17 28.27 -8.48 -13.31
CA HIS A 17 27.82 -9.19 -12.13
C HIS A 17 28.78 -8.83 -11.01
N HIS A 18 28.41 -7.88 -10.16
CA HIS A 18 29.07 -7.70 -8.88
C HIS A 18 28.82 -8.98 -8.10
N LEU A 19 29.78 -9.91 -8.15
CA LEU A 19 29.79 -11.21 -7.47
C LEU A 19 29.71 -11.10 -5.94
N ARG A 20 29.70 -9.88 -5.39
CA ARG A 20 29.44 -9.57 -4.00
C ARG A 20 28.55 -8.33 -3.92
N PHE A 21 27.25 -8.54 -3.88
CA PHE A 21 26.30 -7.49 -3.59
C PHE A 21 26.40 -7.13 -2.11
N HIS A 22 27.01 -5.99 -1.78
CA HIS A 22 26.97 -5.47 -0.43
C HIS A 22 25.67 -4.67 -0.27
N GLU A 23 24.73 -5.17 0.52
CA GLU A 23 23.49 -4.46 0.82
C GLU A 23 23.82 -3.10 1.47
N SER A 24 23.12 -2.02 1.07
CA SER A 24 23.29 -0.71 1.71
C SER A 24 22.83 -0.74 3.17
N LEU A 25 23.30 0.20 3.98
CA LEU A 25 22.81 0.33 5.36
C LEU A 25 21.30 0.59 5.39
N GLU A 26 20.79 1.44 4.50
CA GLU A 26 19.37 1.76 4.39
C GLU A 26 18.51 0.53 4.04
N SER A 27 18.99 -0.33 3.13
CA SER A 27 18.35 -1.61 2.79
C SER A 27 18.36 -2.56 3.98
N ARG A 28 19.51 -2.70 4.66
CA ARG A 28 19.65 -3.53 5.88
C ARG A 28 18.72 -3.04 7.01
N LEU A 29 18.60 -1.72 7.20
CA LEU A 29 17.70 -1.10 8.18
C LEU A 29 16.23 -1.35 7.84
N CYS A 30 15.82 -1.15 6.58
CA CYS A 30 14.45 -1.46 6.13
C CYS A 30 14.12 -2.94 6.39
N ARG A 31 15.02 -3.86 6.03
CA ARG A 31 14.85 -5.30 6.26
C ARG A 31 14.75 -5.65 7.74
N LEU A 32 15.57 -5.04 8.58
CA LEU A 32 15.50 -5.22 10.03
C LEU A 32 14.16 -4.72 10.57
N HIS A 33 13.74 -3.51 10.20
CA HIS A 33 12.47 -2.94 10.63
C HIS A 33 11.28 -3.79 10.21
N ILE A 34 11.27 -4.29 8.96
CA ILE A 34 10.23 -5.22 8.49
C ILE A 34 10.17 -6.50 9.34
N ARG A 35 11.32 -7.06 9.74
CA ARG A 35 11.35 -8.23 10.65
C ARG A 35 10.80 -7.87 12.04
N VAL A 36 11.16 -6.70 12.56
CA VAL A 36 10.64 -6.22 13.85
C VAL A 36 9.13 -6.05 13.81
N LEU A 37 8.57 -5.47 12.75
CA LEU A 37 7.12 -5.30 12.59
C LEU A 37 6.38 -6.64 12.49
N CYS A 38 7.00 -7.68 11.91
CA CYS A 38 6.43 -9.02 11.84
C CYS A 38 6.47 -9.76 13.18
N PHE A 39 7.62 -9.76 13.86
CA PHE A 39 7.84 -10.55 15.06
C PHE A 39 7.47 -9.80 16.36
N GLY A 40 7.43 -8.48 16.31
CA GLY A 40 7.27 -7.58 17.45
C GLY A 40 8.51 -7.51 18.35
N LYS A 41 9.65 -8.04 17.89
CA LYS A 41 10.94 -7.99 18.60
C LYS A 41 12.10 -7.86 17.60
N ILE A 42 13.22 -7.29 18.06
CA ILE A 42 14.47 -7.32 17.30
C ILE A 42 14.99 -8.77 17.28
N PRO A 43 15.43 -9.30 16.12
CA PRO A 43 15.95 -10.67 16.04
C PRO A 43 17.18 -10.88 16.93
N ASP A 44 17.24 -12.04 17.57
CA ASP A 44 18.18 -12.34 18.66
C ASP A 44 19.66 -12.17 18.24
N LYS A 45 20.00 -12.42 16.97
CA LYS A 45 21.36 -12.21 16.44
C LYS A 45 21.87 -10.77 16.60
N TYR A 46 20.98 -9.77 16.49
CA TYR A 46 21.36 -8.36 16.58
C TYR A 46 21.53 -7.96 18.06
N PHE A 47 20.64 -8.45 18.93
CA PHE A 47 20.78 -8.24 20.37
C PHE A 47 22.04 -8.89 20.93
N ALA A 48 22.37 -10.12 20.51
CA ALA A 48 23.58 -10.79 20.96
C ALA A 48 24.86 -10.01 20.61
N ALA A 49 24.91 -9.38 19.43
CA ALA A 49 26.02 -8.51 19.04
C ALA A 49 26.08 -7.24 19.92
N TYR A 50 24.94 -6.61 20.18
CA TYR A 50 24.84 -5.43 21.03
C TYR A 50 25.19 -5.70 22.50
N GLU A 51 24.70 -6.80 23.08
CA GLU A 51 25.04 -7.20 24.45
C GLU A 51 26.52 -7.51 24.61
N LYS A 52 27.11 -8.18 23.60
CA LYS A 52 28.55 -8.44 23.59
C LYS A 52 29.35 -7.14 23.51
N TYR A 53 28.96 -6.20 22.65
CA TYR A 53 29.57 -4.87 22.57
C TYR A 53 29.55 -4.14 23.92
N GLN A 54 28.41 -4.15 24.63
CA GLN A 54 28.29 -3.52 25.95
C GLN A 54 29.19 -4.22 26.99
N ARG A 55 29.23 -5.55 27.01
CA ARG A 55 30.07 -6.33 27.92
C ARG A 55 31.57 -6.14 27.68
N GLU A 56 31.97 -5.91 26.43
CA GLU A 56 33.36 -5.67 26.03
C GLU A 56 33.79 -4.21 26.20
N GLY A 57 33.02 -3.40 26.95
CA GLY A 57 33.37 -2.02 27.23
C GLY A 57 33.24 -1.09 26.02
N GLN A 58 32.33 -1.40 25.09
CA GLN A 58 32.08 -0.62 23.87
C GLN A 58 33.28 -0.60 22.89
N ASP A 59 34.09 -1.66 22.92
CA ASP A 59 35.19 -1.85 21.98
C ASP A 59 34.76 -2.72 20.78
N GLU A 60 34.49 -2.09 19.63
CA GLU A 60 34.12 -2.79 18.40
C GLU A 60 35.18 -3.79 17.92
N MET A 61 36.45 -3.55 18.26
CA MET A 61 37.55 -4.40 17.77
C MET A 61 37.53 -5.81 18.38
N ARG A 62 36.84 -5.98 19.51
CA ARG A 62 36.65 -7.29 20.17
C ARG A 62 35.53 -8.14 19.56
N LEU A 63 34.76 -7.56 18.65
CA LEU A 63 33.74 -8.26 17.90
C LEU A 63 34.32 -8.87 16.63
N LYS A 64 33.77 -10.03 16.24
CA LYS A 64 34.02 -10.65 14.92
C LYS A 64 33.40 -9.78 13.83
N VAL A 65 33.89 -9.89 12.59
CA VAL A 65 33.41 -9.09 11.44
C VAL A 65 31.87 -9.10 11.32
N HIS A 66 31.24 -10.28 11.32
CA HIS A 66 29.78 -10.39 11.21
C HIS A 66 29.01 -9.85 12.44
N GLU A 67 29.65 -9.81 13.62
CA GLU A 67 29.09 -9.20 14.82
C GLU A 67 29.16 -7.67 14.71
N ARG A 68 30.25 -7.11 14.15
CA ARG A 68 30.37 -5.68 13.83
C ARG A 68 29.34 -5.24 12.80
N ASP A 69 29.15 -6.02 11.74
CA ASP A 69 28.12 -5.76 10.73
C ASP A 69 26.71 -5.76 11.34
N SER A 70 26.46 -6.66 12.31
CA SER A 70 25.19 -6.71 13.03
C SER A 70 25.06 -5.55 14.03
N LEU A 71 26.16 -5.15 14.67
CA LEU A 71 26.23 -4.02 15.58
C LEU A 71 25.92 -2.70 14.87
N GLU A 72 26.55 -2.45 13.71
CA GLU A 72 26.31 -1.25 12.88
C GLU A 72 24.81 -1.08 12.61
N VAL A 73 24.14 -2.16 12.20
CA VAL A 73 22.72 -2.13 11.86
C VAL A 73 21.83 -1.94 13.09
N ILE A 74 22.12 -2.59 14.22
CA ILE A 74 21.28 -2.43 15.43
C ILE A 74 21.47 -1.06 16.08
N LEU A 75 22.69 -0.50 16.08
CA LEU A 75 22.92 0.85 16.60
C LEU A 75 22.14 1.89 15.80
N ALA A 76 22.27 1.87 14.46
CA ALA A 76 21.51 2.75 13.60
C ALA A 76 19.98 2.53 13.73
N TYR A 77 19.54 1.28 13.89
CA TYR A 77 18.13 0.96 14.12
C TYR A 77 17.60 1.56 15.43
N LEU A 78 18.35 1.42 16.52
CA LEU A 78 17.94 1.93 17.84
C LEU A 78 17.95 3.46 17.86
N GLU A 79 18.88 4.10 17.18
CA GLU A 79 18.91 5.55 17.00
C GLU A 79 17.67 6.04 16.22
N GLU A 80 17.33 5.39 15.11
CA GLU A 80 16.27 5.84 14.21
C GLU A 80 14.86 5.46 14.70
N TYR A 81 14.68 4.23 15.18
CA TYR A 81 13.38 3.64 15.50
C TYR A 81 13.17 3.33 16.98
N GLY A 82 14.23 3.38 17.81
CA GLY A 82 14.17 2.97 19.21
C GLY A 82 13.77 1.49 19.41
N LEU A 83 13.37 1.18 20.63
CA LEU A 83 12.92 -0.17 20.97
C LEU A 83 11.54 -0.51 20.36
N PRO A 84 11.28 -1.79 20.03
CA PRO A 84 9.98 -2.26 19.55
C PRO A 84 8.85 -1.94 20.53
N GLN A 85 7.68 -1.58 19.99
CA GLN A 85 6.50 -1.31 20.79
C GLN A 85 5.84 -2.60 21.30
N CYS A 86 5.35 -2.55 22.54
CA CYS A 86 4.54 -3.61 23.13
C CYS A 86 3.09 -3.17 23.28
N LYS A 87 2.16 -4.12 23.22
CA LYS A 87 0.75 -3.88 23.56
C LYS A 87 0.63 -3.59 25.06
N LYS A 88 -0.51 -3.01 25.48
CA LYS A 88 -0.82 -2.74 26.90
C LYS A 88 -0.68 -3.97 27.82
N ASN A 89 -0.87 -5.17 27.28
CA ASN A 89 -0.72 -6.44 28.00
C ASN A 89 0.70 -7.03 27.95
N GLY A 90 1.71 -6.23 27.59
CA GLY A 90 3.11 -6.65 27.49
C GLY A 90 3.44 -7.55 26.29
N LYS A 91 2.44 -8.00 25.51
CA LYS A 91 2.69 -8.83 24.32
C LYS A 91 3.32 -8.00 23.19
N PRO A 92 4.20 -8.60 22.37
CA PRO A 92 4.78 -7.92 21.21
C PRO A 92 3.71 -7.35 20.27
N MET A 93 3.92 -6.11 19.79
CA MET A 93 3.07 -5.52 18.78
C MET A 93 3.50 -6.00 17.39
N LYS A 94 2.65 -6.82 16.76
CA LYS A 94 2.86 -7.34 15.40
C LYS A 94 1.92 -6.64 14.43
N TRP A 95 2.43 -6.25 13.26
CA TRP A 95 1.70 -5.46 12.27
C TRP A 95 1.29 -6.24 11.03
N PHE A 96 2.06 -7.26 10.64
CA PHE A 96 1.76 -8.10 9.49
C PHE A 96 2.27 -9.52 9.69
N THR A 97 1.82 -10.42 8.81
CA THR A 97 2.11 -11.86 8.84
C THR A 97 3.50 -12.19 8.31
N TYR A 98 3.97 -13.42 8.57
CA TYR A 98 5.24 -13.89 8.05
C TYR A 98 5.29 -13.91 6.52
N PHE A 99 4.20 -14.32 5.88
CA PHE A 99 4.03 -14.23 4.42
C PHE A 99 4.24 -12.80 3.88
N GLN A 100 3.54 -11.82 4.47
CA GLN A 100 3.69 -10.40 4.11
C GLN A 100 5.12 -9.91 4.34
N MET A 101 5.75 -10.29 5.45
CA MET A 101 7.15 -9.98 5.73
C MET A 101 8.08 -10.49 4.63
N ARG A 102 7.87 -11.73 4.13
CA ARG A 102 8.70 -12.31 3.08
C ARG A 102 8.61 -11.55 1.77
N ILE A 103 7.41 -11.11 1.38
CA ILE A 103 7.21 -10.22 0.22
C ILE A 103 7.97 -8.92 0.40
N LEU A 104 7.80 -8.26 1.54
CA LEU A 104 8.45 -6.98 1.82
C LEU A 104 9.98 -7.10 1.83
N LEU A 105 10.52 -8.19 2.39
CA LEU A 105 11.97 -8.45 2.37
C LEU A 105 12.52 -8.68 0.96
N ALA A 106 11.78 -9.40 0.10
CA ALA A 106 12.15 -9.55 -1.30
C ALA A 106 12.06 -8.20 -2.05
N PHE A 107 11.05 -7.39 -1.71
CA PHE A 107 10.91 -6.05 -2.28
C PHE A 107 12.06 -5.10 -1.88
N CYS A 108 12.70 -5.29 -0.73
CA CYS A 108 13.88 -4.52 -0.35
C CYS A 108 15.06 -4.66 -1.33
N ASP A 109 15.14 -5.73 -2.14
CA ASP A 109 16.18 -5.88 -3.17
C ASP A 109 16.17 -4.70 -4.16
N PHE A 110 15.00 -4.09 -4.37
CA PHE A 110 14.81 -2.92 -5.22
C PHE A 110 15.61 -1.69 -4.76
N ILE A 111 15.91 -1.55 -3.46
CA ILE A 111 16.64 -0.38 -2.93
C ILE A 111 18.03 -0.30 -3.54
N ASP A 112 18.69 -1.45 -3.63
CA ASP A 112 20.10 -1.57 -3.99
C ASP A 112 20.29 -1.97 -5.46
N ASP A 113 19.42 -2.84 -6.01
CA ASP A 113 19.48 -3.25 -7.42
C ASP A 113 18.14 -3.10 -8.15
N PRO A 114 17.65 -1.85 -8.36
CA PRO A 114 16.35 -1.64 -8.99
C PRO A 114 16.27 -2.12 -10.45
N ARG A 115 17.42 -2.34 -11.11
CA ARG A 115 17.46 -2.71 -12.53
C ARG A 115 17.47 -4.21 -12.79
N ARG A 116 18.09 -4.99 -11.90
CA ARG A 116 18.27 -6.43 -12.10
C ARG A 116 17.45 -7.26 -11.12
N CYS A 117 17.05 -6.71 -9.97
CA CYS A 117 16.20 -7.45 -9.03
C CYS A 117 14.93 -7.94 -9.71
N HIS A 118 14.50 -9.15 -9.35
CA HIS A 118 13.26 -9.78 -9.85
C HIS A 118 13.12 -9.71 -11.38
N GLN A 119 14.21 -10.02 -12.10
CA GLN A 119 14.28 -10.02 -13.57
C GLN A 119 13.95 -8.66 -14.19
N GLY A 120 14.24 -7.56 -13.49
CA GLY A 120 13.96 -6.20 -13.94
C GLY A 120 12.48 -5.82 -13.93
N ARG A 121 11.59 -6.67 -13.38
CA ARG A 121 10.15 -6.40 -13.35
C ARG A 121 9.77 -5.20 -12.48
N LEU A 122 10.67 -4.75 -11.60
CA LEU A 122 10.49 -3.54 -10.79
C LEU A 122 10.99 -2.26 -11.48
N MET A 123 11.48 -2.34 -12.72
CA MET A 123 11.98 -1.17 -13.45
C MET A 123 10.96 -0.05 -13.64
N GLY A 124 9.67 -0.36 -13.69
CA GLY A 124 8.60 0.65 -13.73
C GLY A 124 8.64 1.61 -12.54
N LEU A 125 9.16 1.19 -11.39
CA LEU A 125 9.33 2.02 -10.20
C LEU A 125 10.65 2.81 -10.18
N HIS A 126 11.60 2.47 -11.05
CA HIS A 126 12.91 3.13 -11.13
C HIS A 126 12.84 4.50 -11.82
N GLN A 127 11.68 4.94 -12.34
CA GLN A 127 11.54 6.26 -12.94
C GLN A 127 11.74 7.37 -11.89
N CYS A 128 13.01 7.70 -11.65
CA CYS A 128 13.42 8.71 -10.70
C CYS A 128 13.32 10.09 -11.36
N LYS A 129 12.70 11.03 -10.65
CA LYS A 129 12.59 12.43 -11.10
C LYS A 129 13.95 13.15 -11.15
N SER A 130 15.00 12.56 -10.58
CA SER A 130 16.35 13.14 -10.48
C SER A 130 17.41 12.21 -11.05
N GLY A 131 18.40 12.80 -11.73
CA GLY A 131 19.62 12.10 -12.18
C GLY A 131 20.65 11.87 -11.05
N GLN A 132 20.47 12.48 -9.87
CA GLN A 132 21.41 12.33 -8.75
C GLN A 132 21.20 11.00 -8.02
N LYS A 133 22.23 10.15 -8.00
CA LYS A 133 22.17 8.79 -7.42
C LYS A 133 21.66 8.74 -5.97
N THR A 134 22.02 9.72 -5.14
CA THR A 134 21.60 9.82 -3.73
C THR A 134 20.10 10.08 -3.59
N LEU A 135 19.54 10.96 -4.43
CA LEU A 135 18.09 11.23 -4.45
C LEU A 135 17.31 10.01 -4.97
N GLN A 136 17.87 9.27 -5.93
CA GLN A 136 17.29 8.02 -6.41
C GLN A 136 17.22 6.99 -5.30
N ALA A 137 18.30 6.80 -4.53
CA ALA A 137 18.31 5.88 -3.38
C ALA A 137 17.24 6.26 -2.33
N LYS A 138 17.18 7.53 -1.94
CA LYS A 138 16.16 8.03 -0.99
C LYS A 138 14.72 7.85 -1.49
N GLN A 139 14.50 7.94 -2.80
CA GLN A 139 13.20 7.66 -3.42
C GLN A 139 12.84 6.17 -3.31
N ARG A 140 13.78 5.27 -3.59
CA ARG A 140 13.56 3.81 -3.49
C ARG A 140 13.26 3.37 -2.07
N VAL A 141 13.99 3.90 -1.08
CA VAL A 141 13.70 3.69 0.34
C VAL A 141 12.27 4.14 0.68
N ALA A 142 11.87 5.33 0.24
CA ALA A 142 10.52 5.84 0.50
C ALA A 142 9.40 5.00 -0.13
N ILE A 143 9.65 4.41 -1.30
CA ILE A 143 8.72 3.47 -1.95
C ILE A 143 8.56 2.24 -1.06
N VAL A 144 9.67 1.61 -0.63
CA VAL A 144 9.64 0.43 0.26
C VAL A 144 8.94 0.75 1.59
N GLN A 145 9.24 1.89 2.19
CA GLN A 145 8.60 2.33 3.43
C GLN A 145 7.08 2.50 3.28
N THR A 146 6.63 3.15 2.20
CA THR A 146 5.21 3.36 1.91
C THR A 146 4.48 2.05 1.62
N VAL A 147 5.08 1.15 0.83
CA VAL A 147 4.51 -0.18 0.56
C VAL A 147 4.41 -1.00 1.84
N THR A 148 5.42 -0.97 2.71
CA THR A 148 5.38 -1.63 4.02
C THR A 148 4.24 -1.08 4.87
N THR A 149 4.04 0.24 4.91
CA THR A 149 2.91 0.86 5.62
C THR A 149 1.56 0.38 5.07
N MET A 150 1.41 0.27 3.75
CA MET A 150 0.18 -0.27 3.16
C MET A 150 -0.03 -1.74 3.55
N PHE A 151 1.04 -2.55 3.57
CA PHE A 151 1.00 -3.96 3.99
C PHE A 151 0.54 -4.14 5.44
N CYS A 152 0.85 -3.20 6.34
CA CYS A 152 0.33 -3.21 7.72
C CYS A 152 -1.19 -3.11 7.83
N THR A 153 -1.87 -2.68 6.76
CA THR A 153 -3.33 -2.60 6.65
C THR A 153 -3.87 -3.46 5.52
N MET A 154 -3.02 -4.32 4.95
CA MET A 154 -3.42 -5.20 3.86
C MET A 154 -4.04 -6.47 4.43
N ASN A 155 -5.24 -6.78 3.96
CA ASN A 155 -5.91 -8.04 4.15
C ASN A 155 -5.10 -9.17 3.48
N ILE A 156 -5.02 -10.31 4.16
CA ILE A 156 -4.34 -11.52 3.68
C ILE A 156 -5.01 -12.07 2.43
N ASP A 157 -6.33 -11.96 2.34
CA ASP A 157 -7.13 -12.49 1.24
C ASP A 157 -7.62 -11.36 0.33
N GLY A 158 -7.20 -11.39 -0.94
CA GLY A 158 -7.51 -10.38 -1.94
C GLY A 158 -6.61 -9.14 -1.96
N HIS A 159 -5.56 -9.07 -1.12
CA HIS A 159 -4.55 -7.98 -1.11
C HIS A 159 -5.14 -6.57 -0.95
N ARG A 160 -6.34 -6.48 -0.36
CA ARG A 160 -7.08 -5.24 -0.14
C ARG A 160 -6.54 -4.49 1.05
N ILE A 161 -6.31 -3.20 0.89
CA ILE A 161 -5.81 -2.32 1.94
C ILE A 161 -7.00 -1.64 2.60
N GLY A 162 -7.18 -1.90 3.89
CA GLY A 162 -8.30 -1.38 4.64
C GLY A 162 -8.17 -1.64 6.14
N ARG A 163 -9.21 -1.26 6.88
CA ARG A 163 -9.28 -1.50 8.32
C ARG A 163 -10.69 -1.91 8.74
N TYR A 164 -10.76 -2.62 9.84
CA TYR A 164 -12.02 -2.91 10.52
C TYR A 164 -12.33 -1.79 11.52
N ALA A 165 -13.52 -1.83 12.12
CA ALA A 165 -13.97 -0.81 13.04
C ALA A 165 -13.05 -0.70 14.26
N ASP A 166 -12.66 0.53 14.58
CA ASP A 166 -11.81 0.81 15.71
C ASP A 166 -12.66 1.16 16.94
N LYS A 167 -12.71 0.23 17.91
CA LYS A 167 -13.40 0.42 19.19
C LYS A 167 -12.87 1.64 19.97
N SER A 168 -11.60 2.00 19.81
CA SER A 168 -11.02 3.16 20.50
C SER A 168 -11.54 4.50 19.96
N LYS A 169 -12.13 4.49 18.76
CA LYS A 169 -12.73 5.65 18.10
C LYS A 169 -14.26 5.61 18.11
N ASN A 170 -14.86 4.71 18.90
CA ASN A 170 -16.30 4.47 18.92
C ASN A 170 -16.91 4.19 17.53
N GLU A 171 -16.14 3.57 16.64
CA GLU A 171 -16.65 3.18 15.33
C GLU A 171 -17.49 1.91 15.45
N GLN A 172 -18.71 1.93 14.92
CA GLN A 172 -19.58 0.75 14.86
C GLN A 172 -19.12 -0.18 13.74
N PRO A 173 -19.00 -1.50 13.94
CA PRO A 173 -18.73 -2.46 12.86
C PRO A 173 -19.87 -2.52 11.84
N VAL A 174 -19.55 -2.88 10.60
CA VAL A 174 -20.53 -3.12 9.53
C VAL A 174 -20.41 -4.58 9.15
N PHE A 175 -21.51 -5.31 9.08
CA PHE A 175 -21.52 -6.75 8.86
C PHE A 175 -22.15 -7.12 7.52
N ASP A 176 -21.71 -8.24 6.94
CA ASP A 176 -22.39 -8.90 5.82
C ASP A 176 -23.57 -9.77 6.29
N GLU A 177 -24.29 -10.37 5.33
CA GLU A 177 -25.44 -11.25 5.57
C GLU A 177 -25.09 -12.49 6.42
N HIS A 178 -23.82 -12.87 6.46
CA HIS A 178 -23.31 -14.00 7.23
C HIS A 178 -22.76 -13.59 8.61
N GLY A 179 -22.84 -12.30 8.96
CA GLY A 179 -22.37 -11.77 10.23
C GLY A 179 -20.85 -11.57 10.32
N ASN A 180 -20.14 -11.52 9.18
CA ASN A 180 -18.73 -11.15 9.13
C ASN A 180 -18.57 -9.64 8.98
N GLU A 181 -17.62 -9.06 9.69
CA GLU A 181 -17.32 -7.63 9.62
C GLU A 181 -16.68 -7.27 8.27
N LEU A 182 -17.29 -6.33 7.55
CA LEU A 182 -16.84 -5.82 6.27
C LEU A 182 -15.62 -4.90 6.42
N LEU A 183 -14.68 -5.02 5.47
CA LEU A 183 -13.45 -4.23 5.41
C LEU A 183 -13.77 -2.78 5.02
N ARG A 184 -13.22 -1.79 5.71
CA ARG A 184 -13.42 -0.37 5.34
C ARG A 184 -12.25 0.14 4.54
N GLY A 185 -12.54 1.03 3.60
CA GLY A 185 -11.51 1.84 2.96
C GLY A 185 -10.73 2.65 3.99
N ILE A 186 -9.46 2.90 3.71
CA ILE A 186 -8.59 3.76 4.52
C ILE A 186 -8.19 5.00 3.73
N THR A 187 -8.23 6.18 4.35
CA THR A 187 -7.84 7.42 3.67
C THR A 187 -6.32 7.50 3.45
N HIS A 188 -5.89 8.28 2.45
CA HIS A 188 -4.46 8.57 2.28
C HIS A 188 -3.87 9.33 3.47
N TYR A 189 -4.69 10.13 4.17
CA TYR A 189 -4.28 10.81 5.40
C TYR A 189 -3.96 9.82 6.51
N GLU A 190 -4.85 8.84 6.74
CA GLU A 190 -4.62 7.79 7.74
C GLU A 190 -3.39 6.93 7.41
N LEU A 191 -3.17 6.57 6.13
CA LEU A 191 -1.97 5.84 5.71
C LEU A 191 -0.69 6.65 5.96
N ARG A 192 -0.70 7.97 5.76
CA ARG A 192 0.44 8.85 6.10
C ARG A 192 0.68 8.98 7.60
N GLY A 193 -0.40 9.02 8.39
CA GLY A 193 -0.32 8.97 9.84
C GLY A 193 0.33 7.67 10.31
N LEU A 194 -0.14 6.54 9.77
CA LEU A 194 0.42 5.23 10.04
C LEU A 194 1.88 5.11 9.59
N HIS A 195 2.25 5.68 8.44
CA HIS A 195 3.64 5.74 8.00
C HIS A 195 4.52 6.42 9.05
N SER A 196 4.07 7.58 9.54
CA SER A 196 4.79 8.35 10.56
C SER A 196 4.94 7.57 11.87
N GLN A 197 3.91 6.79 12.24
CA GLN A 197 3.94 5.95 13.43
C GLN A 197 4.92 4.78 13.30
N ILE A 198 4.86 4.06 12.17
CA ILE A 198 5.67 2.86 11.93
C ILE A 198 7.14 3.24 11.80
N TRP A 199 7.44 4.18 10.90
CA TRP A 199 8.80 4.55 10.55
C TRP A 199 9.40 5.63 11.45
N ARG A 200 8.64 6.15 12.43
CA ARG A 200 9.01 7.32 13.25
C ARG A 200 9.45 8.54 12.46
N GLN A 201 9.08 8.61 11.18
CA GLN A 201 9.48 9.63 10.23
C GLN A 201 8.26 10.10 9.45
N PRO A 202 7.96 11.41 9.46
CA PRO A 202 6.85 11.94 8.70
C PRO A 202 7.12 11.86 7.20
N ILE A 203 6.09 11.53 6.44
CA ILE A 203 6.11 11.63 4.97
C ILE A 203 5.25 12.81 4.50
N SER A 204 5.84 13.68 3.68
CA SER A 204 5.12 14.80 3.09
C SER A 204 4.02 14.31 2.14
N ARG A 205 2.95 15.11 1.98
CA ARG A 205 1.83 14.79 1.08
C ARG A 205 2.33 14.55 -0.34
N THR A 206 3.22 15.43 -0.83
CA THR A 206 3.80 15.35 -2.18
C THR A 206 4.58 14.05 -2.37
N LYS A 207 5.49 13.73 -1.43
CA LYS A 207 6.32 12.51 -1.51
C LYS A 207 5.45 11.25 -1.48
N TYR A 208 4.45 11.20 -0.62
CA TYR A 208 3.51 10.08 -0.55
C TYR A 208 2.70 9.94 -1.84
N ASN A 209 2.13 11.04 -2.35
CA ASN A 209 1.34 11.01 -3.59
C ASN A 209 2.18 10.59 -4.80
N ASP A 210 3.45 11.00 -4.85
CA ASP A 210 4.38 10.57 -5.88
C ASP A 210 4.61 9.05 -5.84
N VAL A 211 4.80 8.48 -4.64
CA VAL A 211 4.93 7.03 -4.47
C VAL A 211 3.67 6.29 -4.92
N VAL A 212 2.49 6.74 -4.49
CA VAL A 212 1.21 6.17 -4.94
C VAL A 212 1.10 6.23 -6.46
N LYS A 213 1.41 7.37 -7.07
CA LYS A 213 1.39 7.54 -8.53
C LYS A 213 2.33 6.56 -9.24
N MET A 214 3.56 6.39 -8.72
CA MET A 214 4.52 5.44 -9.30
C MET A 214 4.02 4.00 -9.22
N LEU A 215 3.43 3.59 -8.09
CA LEU A 215 2.84 2.26 -7.94
C LEU A 215 1.66 2.04 -8.90
N LYS A 216 0.80 3.06 -9.09
CA LYS A 216 -0.30 3.00 -10.06
C LYS A 216 0.23 2.89 -11.50
N LEU A 217 1.20 3.72 -11.88
CA LEU A 217 1.77 3.72 -13.23
C LEU A 217 2.52 2.41 -13.55
N ALA A 218 3.11 1.78 -12.55
CA ALA A 218 3.73 0.46 -12.69
C ALA A 218 2.72 -0.71 -12.70
N GLY A 219 1.42 -0.44 -12.56
CA GLY A 219 0.39 -1.48 -12.50
C GLY A 219 0.40 -2.31 -11.21
N PHE A 220 1.01 -1.81 -10.14
CA PHE A 220 1.18 -2.54 -8.88
C PHE A 220 0.14 -2.20 -7.81
N LEU A 221 -0.52 -1.06 -7.94
CA LEU A 221 -1.51 -0.59 -6.99
C LEU A 221 -2.73 -0.04 -7.73
N GLU A 222 -3.91 -0.52 -7.34
CA GLU A 222 -5.18 0.05 -7.78
C GLU A 222 -5.78 0.91 -6.66
N VAL A 223 -6.37 2.03 -7.07
CA VAL A 223 -7.02 2.99 -6.17
C VAL A 223 -8.30 3.44 -6.85
N GLU A 224 -9.43 3.03 -6.28
CA GLU A 224 -10.77 3.37 -6.73
C GLU A 224 -11.37 4.39 -5.76
N ALA A 225 -11.74 5.56 -6.29
CA ALA A 225 -12.28 6.64 -5.48
C ALA A 225 -13.74 6.35 -5.12
N CYS A 226 -14.07 6.46 -3.83
CA CYS A 226 -15.43 6.28 -3.34
C CYS A 226 -16.05 7.65 -3.05
N TYR A 227 -17.17 7.94 -3.70
CA TYR A 227 -17.93 9.16 -3.45
C TYR A 227 -19.32 8.77 -2.96
N LEU A 228 -19.73 9.33 -1.82
CA LEU A 228 -21.13 9.40 -1.46
C LEU A 228 -21.70 10.64 -2.14
N ALA A 229 -22.26 10.47 -3.33
CA ALA A 229 -23.05 11.53 -3.95
C ALA A 229 -24.51 11.35 -3.51
N GLN A 230 -25.10 12.40 -2.92
CA GLN A 230 -26.55 12.57 -3.00
C GLN A 230 -26.80 13.43 -4.23
N PRO A 231 -27.08 12.81 -5.39
CA PRO A 231 -27.17 13.54 -6.64
C PRO A 231 -28.36 14.51 -6.69
N GLU A 232 -29.35 14.34 -5.81
CA GLU A 232 -30.49 15.26 -5.64
C GLU A 232 -30.25 16.31 -4.56
N ALA A 233 -29.10 16.32 -3.88
CA ALA A 233 -28.86 17.26 -2.77
C ALA A 233 -28.92 18.72 -3.21
N ALA A 234 -28.49 19.02 -4.44
CA ALA A 234 -28.61 20.37 -4.98
C ALA A 234 -30.09 20.76 -5.18
N VAL A 235 -30.88 19.85 -5.75
CA VAL A 235 -32.32 20.04 -6.01
C VAL A 235 -33.10 20.16 -4.70
N LEU A 236 -32.84 19.28 -3.73
CA LEU A 236 -33.50 19.33 -2.41
C LEU A 236 -33.16 20.60 -1.64
N ARG A 237 -31.94 21.11 -1.75
CA ARG A 237 -31.56 22.40 -1.13
C ARG A 237 -32.29 23.57 -1.78
N GLU A 238 -32.54 23.49 -3.08
CA GLU A 238 -33.27 24.50 -3.83
C GLU A 238 -34.78 24.43 -3.53
N GLU A 239 -35.37 23.24 -3.50
CA GLU A 239 -36.77 23.01 -3.06
C GLU A 239 -36.99 23.53 -1.63
N LEU A 240 -36.07 23.25 -0.70
CA LEU A 240 -36.17 23.75 0.68
C LEU A 240 -36.02 25.28 0.76
N ARG A 241 -35.18 25.90 -0.07
CA ARG A 241 -35.08 27.37 -0.16
C ARG A 241 -36.38 27.99 -0.65
N GLU A 242 -37.00 27.41 -1.68
CA GLU A 242 -38.28 27.87 -2.22
C GLU A 242 -39.43 27.72 -1.21
N GLN A 243 -39.38 26.67 -0.37
CA GLN A 243 -40.34 26.43 0.70
C GLN A 243 -40.11 27.30 1.96
N GLY A 244 -39.09 28.17 1.95
CA GLY A 244 -38.77 29.05 3.07
C GLY A 244 -38.14 28.33 4.27
N ALA A 245 -37.55 27.15 4.05
CA ALA A 245 -36.83 26.43 5.10
C ALA A 245 -35.62 27.22 5.59
N SER A 246 -35.25 27.00 6.84
CA SER A 246 -34.11 27.66 7.47
C SER A 246 -32.77 27.20 6.87
N GLU A 247 -31.73 28.03 6.94
CA GLU A 247 -30.38 27.67 6.47
C GLU A 247 -29.87 26.37 7.14
N LYS A 248 -30.24 26.13 8.40
CA LYS A 248 -29.89 24.89 9.13
C LYS A 248 -30.51 23.65 8.49
N GLU A 249 -31.73 23.73 7.96
CA GLU A 249 -32.41 22.62 7.30
C GLU A 249 -31.83 22.36 5.90
N ILE A 250 -31.43 23.43 5.20
CA ILE A 250 -30.77 23.36 3.89
C ILE A 250 -29.36 22.74 4.02
N GLU A 251 -28.60 23.15 5.04
CA GLU A 251 -27.26 22.62 5.33
C GLU A 251 -27.29 21.18 5.87
N ALA A 252 -28.41 20.75 6.45
CA ALA A 252 -28.60 19.37 6.90
C ALA A 252 -28.63 18.35 5.74
N ILE A 253 -28.93 18.80 4.50
CA ILE A 253 -28.88 17.93 3.32
C ILE A 253 -27.44 17.49 3.06
N PRO A 254 -27.13 16.17 3.02
CA PRO A 254 -25.77 15.70 2.81
C PRO A 254 -25.20 16.13 1.45
N SER A 255 -24.03 16.78 1.46
CA SER A 255 -23.24 17.09 0.25
C SER A 255 -22.54 15.84 -0.31
N ILE A 256 -21.99 15.93 -1.53
CA ILE A 256 -21.06 14.93 -2.04
C ILE A 256 -19.87 14.86 -1.09
N LYS A 257 -19.77 13.75 -0.34
CA LYS A 257 -18.66 13.51 0.58
C LYS A 257 -17.73 12.49 -0.06
N SER A 258 -16.48 12.89 -0.26
CA SER A 258 -15.40 11.96 -0.60
C SER A 258 -15.21 11.02 0.58
N GLN A 259 -15.33 9.71 0.33
CA GLN A 259 -15.07 8.68 1.31
C GLN A 259 -13.67 8.09 1.11
N ALA A 260 -13.26 7.24 2.04
CA ALA A 260 -12.00 6.53 1.92
C ALA A 260 -11.99 5.63 0.68
N ALA A 261 -11.11 5.93 -0.27
CA ALA A 261 -10.94 5.16 -1.50
C ALA A 261 -10.54 3.69 -1.22
N TYR A 262 -11.10 2.76 -1.99
CA TYR A 262 -10.68 1.36 -2.00
C TYR A 262 -9.30 1.24 -2.66
N LYS A 263 -8.45 0.40 -2.07
CA LYS A 263 -7.06 0.22 -2.53
C LYS A 263 -6.69 -1.24 -2.42
N TRP A 264 -5.96 -1.76 -3.39
CA TRP A 264 -5.41 -3.11 -3.32
C TRP A 264 -4.14 -3.21 -4.15
N PHE A 265 -3.23 -4.08 -3.73
CA PHE A 265 -2.12 -4.47 -4.59
C PHE A 265 -2.63 -5.41 -5.68
N THR A 266 -2.14 -5.21 -6.90
CA THR A 266 -2.50 -6.10 -8.00
C THR A 266 -1.88 -7.47 -7.81
N HIS A 267 -2.49 -8.48 -8.43
CA HIS A 267 -1.95 -9.84 -8.40
C HIS A 267 -0.52 -9.87 -8.97
N GLN A 268 -0.28 -9.13 -10.05
CA GLN A 268 1.02 -8.97 -10.68
C GLN A 268 2.12 -8.54 -9.68
N PHE A 269 1.83 -7.60 -8.78
CA PHE A 269 2.80 -7.15 -7.78
C PHE A 269 3.18 -8.28 -6.82
N ILE A 270 2.20 -9.06 -6.40
CA ILE A 270 2.39 -10.12 -5.41
C ILE A 270 3.09 -11.34 -6.02
N GLU A 271 2.70 -11.73 -7.24
CA GLU A 271 3.29 -12.86 -7.97
C GLU A 271 4.74 -12.63 -8.38
N LEU A 272 5.15 -11.38 -8.59
CA LEU A 272 6.52 -11.01 -8.96
C LEU A 272 7.58 -11.65 -8.07
N PHE A 273 7.26 -11.83 -6.79
CA PHE A 273 8.20 -12.37 -5.80
C PHE A 273 8.21 -13.91 -5.75
N GLY A 274 7.28 -14.61 -6.42
CA GLY A 274 7.22 -16.07 -6.47
C GLY A 274 7.08 -16.77 -5.12
N ILE A 275 6.69 -16.03 -4.07
CA ILE A 275 6.74 -16.52 -2.69
C ILE A 275 5.61 -17.53 -2.42
N HIS A 276 4.52 -17.51 -3.19
CA HIS A 276 3.36 -18.38 -3.00
C HIS A 276 3.62 -19.83 -3.39
N PHE A 277 4.69 -20.09 -4.13
CA PHE A 277 5.11 -21.43 -4.51
C PHE A 277 5.82 -22.18 -3.37
N GLN A 278 6.21 -21.49 -2.29
CA GLN A 278 6.89 -22.12 -1.15
C GLN A 278 5.88 -22.69 -0.14
N GLU A 279 6.09 -23.93 0.29
CA GLU A 279 5.18 -24.65 1.19
C GLU A 279 4.92 -23.92 2.52
N LYS A 280 5.99 -23.46 3.19
CA LYS A 280 5.90 -22.64 4.42
C LYS A 280 5.07 -21.36 4.25
N MET A 281 4.98 -20.83 3.03
CA MET A 281 4.18 -19.63 2.74
C MET A 281 2.71 -19.97 2.61
N LYS A 282 2.39 -21.12 2.00
CA LYS A 282 1.03 -21.65 1.95
C LYS A 282 0.49 -21.91 3.35
N GLU A 283 1.30 -22.50 4.23
CA GLU A 283 0.97 -22.69 5.64
C GLU A 283 0.72 -21.36 6.36
N SER A 284 1.64 -20.38 6.22
CA SER A 284 1.47 -19.06 6.82
C SER A 284 0.22 -18.34 6.31
N LEU A 285 -0.13 -18.51 5.04
CA LEU A 285 -1.32 -17.93 4.43
C LEU A 285 -2.59 -18.61 4.97
N ALA A 286 -2.60 -19.94 5.05
CA ALA A 286 -3.71 -20.73 5.57
C ALA A 286 -4.02 -20.37 7.03
N TYR A 287 -2.98 -20.34 7.89
CA TYR A 287 -3.12 -19.94 9.28
C TYR A 287 -3.68 -18.51 9.42
N ALA A 288 -3.24 -17.60 8.54
CA ALA A 288 -3.69 -16.23 8.55
C ALA A 288 -5.17 -16.08 8.09
N LYS A 289 -5.60 -16.87 7.11
CA LYS A 289 -7.01 -16.98 6.69
C LYS A 289 -7.89 -17.56 7.79
N GLU A 290 -7.44 -18.62 8.46
CA GLU A 290 -8.14 -19.22 9.59
C GLU A 290 -8.30 -18.21 10.74
N ALA A 291 -7.24 -17.46 11.07
CA ALA A 291 -7.29 -16.42 12.10
C ALA A 291 -8.27 -15.28 11.77
N MET A 292 -8.50 -14.98 10.48
CA MET A 292 -9.53 -14.03 10.06
C MET A 292 -10.93 -14.61 10.18
N ALA A 293 -11.14 -15.86 9.74
CA ALA A 293 -12.41 -16.55 9.87
C ALA A 293 -12.85 -16.67 11.33
N ASN A 294 -11.92 -17.03 12.23
CA ASN A 294 -12.17 -17.11 13.67
C ASN A 294 -12.56 -15.76 14.30
N LYS A 295 -12.18 -14.64 13.66
CA LYS A 295 -12.56 -13.28 14.07
C LYS A 295 -13.79 -12.75 13.34
N LYS A 296 -14.41 -13.55 12.45
CA LYS A 296 -15.52 -13.17 11.59
C LYS A 296 -15.20 -11.91 10.78
N LEU A 297 -14.03 -11.88 10.13
CA LEU A 297 -13.59 -10.75 9.32
C LEU A 297 -13.75 -11.08 7.83
N SER A 298 -14.45 -10.21 7.10
CA SER A 298 -14.67 -10.34 5.65
C SER A 298 -13.54 -9.69 4.85
N ASN A 299 -13.20 -10.29 3.71
CA ASN A 299 -12.27 -9.68 2.76
C ASN A 299 -12.96 -8.65 1.84
N ILE A 300 -14.28 -8.52 1.91
CA ILE A 300 -15.08 -7.66 1.04
C ILE A 300 -15.12 -6.24 1.62
N PHE A 301 -15.00 -5.23 0.75
CA PHE A 301 -15.15 -3.85 1.19
C PHE A 301 -16.61 -3.55 1.56
N ALA A 302 -16.80 -2.80 2.64
CA ALA A 302 -18.06 -2.16 2.95
C ALA A 302 -18.38 -1.16 1.83
N THR A 303 -19.43 -1.46 1.06
CA THR A 303 -19.89 -0.58 -0.01
C THR A 303 -20.73 0.54 0.58
N TYR A 304 -20.39 1.77 0.18
CA TYR A 304 -21.19 2.93 0.50
C TYR A 304 -22.31 3.07 -0.54
N SER A 305 -23.53 2.68 -0.18
CA SER A 305 -24.71 3.01 -0.99
C SER A 305 -25.06 4.48 -0.77
N PRO A 306 -25.23 5.30 -1.84
CA PRO A 306 -25.88 6.58 -1.70
C PRO A 306 -27.33 6.32 -1.27
N PHE A 307 -27.71 6.83 -0.10
CA PHE A 307 -28.97 6.57 0.60
C PHE A 307 -30.19 6.15 -0.28
N SER A 308 -30.57 4.88 -0.09
CA SER A 308 -31.88 4.19 -0.26
C SER A 308 -32.60 4.15 -1.61
N ASP A 309 -33.10 2.95 -1.94
CA ASP A 309 -34.09 2.57 -2.97
C ASP A 309 -35.50 3.21 -2.79
N GLY A 310 -35.62 4.32 -2.08
CA GLY A 310 -36.88 5.02 -1.87
C GLY A 310 -37.00 6.24 -2.78
N PHE A 311 -38.01 6.25 -3.65
CA PHE A 311 -38.52 7.38 -4.46
C PHE A 311 -38.03 7.52 -5.90
N TRP A 312 -38.24 6.47 -6.70
CA TRP A 312 -38.62 6.66 -8.10
C TRP A 312 -40.14 6.87 -8.20
N THR A 313 -40.60 8.11 -8.08
CA THR A 313 -41.97 8.46 -8.52
C THR A 313 -41.92 9.29 -9.80
N LYS A 314 -42.76 8.90 -10.76
CA LYS A 314 -42.94 9.45 -12.12
C LYS A 314 -43.06 10.99 -12.21
N LYS A 315 -43.25 11.71 -11.10
CA LYS A 315 -43.52 13.16 -11.03
C LYS A 315 -42.29 14.08 -11.15
N ARG A 316 -41.05 13.58 -11.01
CA ARG A 316 -39.84 14.43 -11.02
C ARG A 316 -39.09 14.53 -12.37
N LYS A 317 -39.56 13.83 -13.41
CA LYS A 317 -38.95 13.86 -14.75
C LYS A 317 -39.03 15.26 -15.38
N ASP A 318 -40.15 15.96 -15.19
CA ASP A 318 -40.39 17.29 -15.75
C ASP A 318 -39.57 18.39 -15.07
N HIS A 319 -39.21 18.19 -13.79
CA HIS A 319 -38.42 19.17 -13.03
C HIS A 319 -36.92 19.04 -13.34
N LEU A 320 -36.41 17.82 -13.45
CA LEU A 320 -35.03 17.55 -13.92
C LEU A 320 -34.80 18.00 -15.38
N TRP A 321 -35.84 17.95 -16.21
CA TRP A 321 -35.82 18.49 -17.59
C TRP A 321 -35.66 20.02 -17.61
N ARG A 322 -36.37 20.75 -16.72
CA ARG A 322 -36.27 22.22 -16.63
C ARG A 322 -34.89 22.71 -16.21
N LEU A 323 -34.20 21.98 -15.34
CA LEU A 323 -32.89 22.37 -14.81
C LEU A 323 -31.72 21.98 -15.73
N ASN A 324 -31.99 21.36 -16.89
CA ASN A 324 -30.98 20.88 -17.84
C ASN A 324 -29.93 19.93 -17.20
N GLN A 325 -30.30 19.25 -16.11
CA GLN A 325 -29.47 18.30 -15.37
C GLN A 325 -29.85 16.85 -15.68
N LEU A 326 -30.10 16.55 -16.97
CA LEU A 326 -30.15 15.17 -17.44
C LEU A 326 -28.75 14.57 -17.26
N ARG A 327 -28.58 13.74 -16.23
CA ARG A 327 -27.27 13.22 -15.83
C ARG A 327 -26.52 12.55 -16.98
N TYR A 328 -25.20 12.71 -16.94
CA TYR A 328 -24.24 11.73 -17.45
C TYR A 328 -24.56 10.33 -16.88
N PRO A 329 -24.56 9.27 -17.70
CA PRO A 329 -24.85 7.94 -17.24
C PRO A 329 -23.64 7.37 -16.49
N GLN A 330 -23.74 7.23 -15.17
CA GLN A 330 -23.09 6.10 -14.52
C GLN A 330 -24.01 4.91 -14.73
N GLY A 331 -23.69 4.07 -15.73
CA GLY A 331 -24.28 2.75 -15.89
C GLY A 331 -25.43 2.57 -16.90
N ARG A 332 -25.58 3.42 -17.93
CA ARG A 332 -26.35 2.96 -19.10
C ARG A 332 -25.46 1.95 -19.84
N PRO A 333 -25.88 0.68 -20.01
CA PRO A 333 -25.20 -0.19 -20.96
C PRO A 333 -25.14 0.54 -22.31
N PRO A 334 -24.02 0.51 -23.04
CA PRO A 334 -24.01 1.03 -24.40
C PRO A 334 -25.18 0.43 -25.17
N ASP A 335 -25.86 1.25 -25.99
CA ASP A 335 -26.92 0.71 -26.85
C ASP A 335 -26.30 -0.45 -27.66
N PRO A 336 -26.99 -1.60 -27.77
CA PRO A 336 -26.43 -2.76 -28.45
C PRO A 336 -26.00 -2.36 -29.86
N ASN A 337 -24.74 -2.64 -30.18
CA ASN A 337 -24.17 -2.35 -31.49
C ASN A 337 -25.08 -3.01 -32.56
N PRO A 338 -25.66 -2.25 -33.51
CA PRO A 338 -26.49 -2.83 -34.57
C PRO A 338 -25.71 -3.81 -35.47
N TYR A 339 -24.40 -3.92 -35.31
CA TYR A 339 -23.51 -4.83 -36.04
C TYR A 339 -22.96 -6.00 -35.22
N GLY A 340 -23.38 -6.20 -33.97
CA GLY A 340 -23.00 -7.36 -33.15
C GLY A 340 -21.54 -7.37 -32.66
N ASP A 341 -21.36 -7.76 -31.41
CA ASP A 341 -20.11 -8.17 -30.74
C ASP A 341 -18.81 -7.43 -31.06
N ASP A 342 -18.37 -6.54 -30.17
CA ASP A 342 -16.97 -6.09 -30.12
C ASP A 342 -16.19 -6.89 -29.08
N VAL A 343 -15.87 -8.12 -29.48
CA VAL A 343 -14.54 -8.68 -29.24
C VAL A 343 -13.60 -7.80 -30.06
N LEU A 344 -12.66 -7.07 -29.44
CA LEU A 344 -11.57 -6.45 -30.21
C LEU A 344 -10.66 -7.57 -30.77
N PRO A 345 -10.57 -7.74 -32.10
CA PRO A 345 -9.91 -8.87 -32.73
C PRO A 345 -8.43 -8.59 -33.05
N GLU A 346 -7.63 -8.18 -32.07
CA GLU A 346 -6.18 -7.96 -32.27
C GLU A 346 -5.26 -8.63 -31.23
N LEU A 347 -5.77 -9.46 -30.31
CA LEU A 347 -4.92 -10.21 -29.36
C LEU A 347 -5.14 -11.72 -29.35
N ALA A 348 -5.88 -12.26 -30.33
CA ALA A 348 -6.11 -13.69 -30.49
C ALA A 348 -5.53 -14.22 -31.81
N THR A 349 -4.21 -14.06 -32.05
CA THR A 349 -3.39 -14.99 -32.88
C THR A 349 -1.92 -14.57 -32.95
N SER A 350 -1.04 -15.58 -33.01
CA SER A 350 0.44 -15.60 -32.87
C SER A 350 0.84 -15.53 -31.39
N TRP A 351 1.41 -16.56 -30.76
CA TRP A 351 2.50 -17.46 -31.14
C TRP A 351 2.16 -18.92 -30.74
N HIS A 352 2.06 -19.85 -31.68
CA HIS A 352 3.15 -20.81 -31.97
C HIS A 352 4.55 -20.23 -32.17
#